data_AF-A0ABD6IQY7-F1
#
_entry.id   AF-A0ABD6IQY7-F1
#
_cell.length_a   1.000
_cell.length_b   1.000
_cell.length_c   1.000
_cell.angle_alpha   90.00
_cell.angle_beta   90.00
_cell.angle_gamma   90.00
#
_symmetry.space_group_name_H-M   'P 1'
#
loop_
_entity.id
_entity.type
_entity.pdbx_description
1 polymer ?
#
loop_
_entity_poly.entity_id
_entity_poly.type
_entity_poly.pdbx_seq_one_letter_code
_entity_poly.pdbx_strand_id
1 'polypeptide(L)'
;MRGSVVGTAVTLAAAAVLAAGTTASASPPTASVAPTARAGDRVLVDCFSHRNVRPTDFILACGDGNSRLKGLNWTAWSNGGATGTGTNWVNDCKPYCAAGTFHPYPVVIRLSGGTQWKKHPSFERFTQLTLTYSGARPQGFQHVMSFPLWDGPTSPQG
;
A
#
# COMPACT_ATOMS: atom_id res chain seq x y z
N MET A 1 59.05 -28.19 18.76
CA MET A 1 59.91 -27.94 19.95
C MET A 1 59.36 -26.73 20.69
N ARG A 2 59.13 -26.90 22.00
CA ARG A 2 59.13 -25.87 23.06
C ARG A 2 58.02 -24.80 23.04
N GLY A 3 57.05 -24.99 23.93
CA GLY A 3 56.17 -23.93 24.41
C GLY A 3 56.79 -23.11 25.56
N SER A 4 56.01 -22.16 26.08
CA SER A 4 56.08 -21.52 27.42
C SER A 4 54.76 -20.72 27.56
N VAL A 5 53.80 -21.03 28.45
CA VAL A 5 53.72 -20.96 29.93
C VAL A 5 53.52 -19.53 30.49
N VAL A 6 52.26 -19.26 30.86
CA VAL A 6 51.69 -18.70 32.13
C VAL A 6 52.36 -17.51 32.88
N GLY A 7 51.49 -16.58 33.34
CA GLY A 7 51.61 -15.75 34.57
C GLY A 7 52.09 -14.31 34.34
N THR A 8 51.63 -13.22 34.99
CA THR A 8 50.89 -13.03 36.26
C THR A 8 50.46 -11.54 36.38
N ALA A 9 49.38 -11.32 37.13
CA ALA A 9 49.11 -10.23 38.09
C ALA A 9 49.08 -8.72 37.70
N VAL A 10 47.85 -8.17 37.83
CA VAL A 10 47.42 -6.96 38.58
C VAL A 10 48.29 -5.70 38.55
N THR A 11 47.73 -4.63 37.96
CA THR A 11 47.86 -3.27 38.50
C THR A 11 46.51 -2.55 38.38
N LEU A 12 45.90 -2.27 39.54
CA LEU A 12 44.89 -1.23 39.71
C LEU A 12 45.56 0.13 39.43
N ALA A 13 45.04 0.88 38.47
CA ALA A 13 45.24 2.32 38.39
C ALA A 13 43.94 2.96 37.89
N ALA A 14 43.19 3.53 38.84
CA ALA A 14 42.08 4.41 38.55
C ALA A 14 42.65 5.72 37.97
N ALA A 15 42.31 6.03 36.73
CA ALA A 15 42.49 7.36 36.16
C ALA A 15 41.13 7.81 35.60
N ALA A 16 40.48 8.68 36.36
CA ALA A 16 39.28 9.38 35.95
C ALA A 16 39.61 10.32 34.79
N VAL A 17 39.04 10.06 33.62
CA VAL A 17 38.96 11.02 32.52
C VAL A 17 37.51 11.42 32.36
N LEU A 18 37.22 12.70 32.65
CA LEU A 18 35.92 13.30 32.40
C LEU A 18 35.70 13.38 30.89
N ALA A 19 35.01 12.40 30.32
CA ALA A 19 34.43 12.52 29.00
C ALA A 19 33.12 13.31 29.12
N ALA A 20 33.11 14.53 28.60
CA ALA A 20 31.88 15.29 28.39
C ALA A 20 30.99 14.51 27.42
N GLY A 21 30.03 13.77 27.97
CA GLY A 21 29.04 13.04 27.18
C GLY A 21 28.11 14.02 26.47
N THR A 22 28.27 14.16 25.16
CA THR A 22 27.20 14.68 24.33
C THR A 22 26.07 13.66 24.36
N THR A 23 25.01 13.93 25.13
CA THR A 23 23.79 13.13 25.10
C THR A 23 23.15 13.29 23.72
N ALA A 24 23.43 12.35 22.81
CA ALA A 24 22.64 12.20 21.60
C ALA A 24 21.24 11.79 22.03
N SER A 25 20.29 12.74 22.02
CA SER A 25 18.87 12.44 22.21
C SER A 25 18.39 11.60 21.04
N ALA A 26 18.43 10.28 21.19
CA ALA A 26 17.70 9.38 20.32
C ALA A 26 16.21 9.52 20.64
N SER A 27 15.51 10.36 19.88
CA SER A 27 14.04 10.38 19.92
C SER A 27 13.52 8.99 19.55
N PRO A 28 12.59 8.40 20.34
CA PRO A 28 12.01 7.12 19.98
C PRO A 28 11.29 7.25 18.62
N PRO A 29 11.33 6.22 17.75
CA PRO A 29 10.59 6.24 16.51
C PRO A 29 9.10 6.35 16.84
N THR A 30 8.45 7.43 16.40
CA THR A 30 7.01 7.59 16.49
C THR A 30 6.38 6.46 15.68
N ALA A 31 5.80 5.46 16.37
CA ALA A 31 5.08 4.40 15.69
C ALA A 31 3.89 5.02 14.96
N SER A 32 3.91 4.97 13.62
CA SER A 32 2.79 5.38 12.80
C SER A 32 1.64 4.39 13.03
N VAL A 33 0.65 4.79 13.83
CA VAL A 33 -0.56 3.99 14.04
C VAL A 33 -1.33 3.97 12.72
N ALA A 34 -1.42 2.81 12.09
CA ALA A 34 -2.28 2.63 10.92
C ALA A 34 -3.72 3.02 11.29
N PRO A 35 -4.43 3.82 10.48
CA PRO A 35 -5.79 4.23 10.81
C PRO A 35 -6.68 2.99 10.96
N THR A 36 -7.24 2.78 12.16
CA THR A 36 -8.19 1.70 12.39
C THR A 36 -9.48 1.98 11.62
N ALA A 37 -9.96 1.01 10.83
CA ALA A 37 -11.24 1.09 10.15
C ALA A 37 -12.35 1.40 11.16
N ARG A 38 -13.12 2.47 10.93
CA ARG A 38 -14.26 2.80 11.80
C ARG A 38 -15.45 1.93 11.43
N ALA A 39 -16.23 1.54 12.44
CA ALA A 39 -17.51 0.90 12.17
C ALA A 39 -18.36 1.84 11.30
N GLY A 40 -18.79 1.34 10.14
CA GLY A 40 -19.56 2.10 9.16
C GLY A 40 -18.76 2.70 8.00
N ASP A 41 -17.43 2.54 7.94
CA ASP A 41 -16.65 2.93 6.77
C ASP A 41 -17.08 2.12 5.53
N ARG A 42 -17.41 2.84 4.46
CA ARG A 42 -17.73 2.26 3.15
C ARG A 42 -16.57 1.42 2.64
N VAL A 43 -16.89 0.28 2.03
CA VAL A 43 -15.91 -0.75 1.70
C VAL A 43 -15.48 -0.69 0.24
N LEU A 44 -14.24 -1.09 -0.03
CA LEU A 44 -13.80 -1.45 -1.37
C LEU A 44 -13.89 -2.98 -1.51
N VAL A 45 -14.69 -3.45 -2.46
CA VAL A 45 -14.89 -4.88 -2.71
C VAL A 45 -13.84 -5.34 -3.73
N ASP A 46 -13.09 -6.40 -3.40
CA ASP A 46 -12.09 -6.96 -4.32
C ASP A 46 -12.68 -8.00 -5.28
N CYS A 47 -11.84 -8.51 -6.18
CA CYS A 47 -12.22 -9.52 -7.17
C CYS A 47 -12.77 -10.82 -6.57
N PHE A 48 -12.44 -11.10 -5.31
CA PHE A 48 -12.85 -12.31 -4.59
C PHE A 48 -14.08 -12.07 -3.71
N SER A 49 -14.73 -10.91 -3.84
CA SER A 49 -15.82 -10.47 -2.96
C SER A 49 -15.42 -10.33 -1.50
N HIS A 50 -14.16 -9.99 -1.19
CA HIS A 50 -13.80 -9.60 0.16
C HIS A 50 -13.99 -8.09 0.37
N ARG A 51 -14.40 -7.75 1.59
CA ARG A 51 -14.47 -6.38 2.08
C ARG A 51 -13.07 -5.91 2.43
N ASN A 52 -12.67 -4.76 1.88
CA ASN A 52 -11.44 -4.08 2.24
C ASN A 52 -11.72 -2.66 2.70
N VAL A 53 -11.05 -2.23 3.77
CA VAL A 53 -10.99 -0.84 4.22
C VAL A 53 -9.53 -0.42 4.22
N ARG A 54 -9.21 0.62 3.45
CA ARG A 54 -7.83 1.12 3.27
C ARG A 54 -6.80 0.02 2.90
N PRO A 55 -7.06 -0.81 1.87
CA PRO A 55 -6.10 -1.85 1.49
C PRO A 55 -4.79 -1.22 0.98
N THR A 56 -3.68 -1.93 1.14
CA THR A 56 -2.37 -1.53 0.60
C THR A 56 -2.19 -1.93 -0.86
N ASP A 57 -2.98 -2.89 -1.34
CA ASP A 57 -2.91 -3.45 -2.69
C ASP A 57 -4.32 -3.76 -3.21
N PHE A 58 -4.53 -3.63 -4.52
CA PHE A 58 -5.84 -3.87 -5.14
C PHE A 58 -5.70 -4.28 -6.60
N ILE A 59 -6.32 -5.40 -7.00
CA ILE A 59 -6.35 -5.83 -8.41
C ILE A 59 -7.50 -5.09 -9.09
N LEU A 60 -7.18 -4.32 -10.15
CA LEU A 60 -8.18 -3.57 -10.91
C LEU A 60 -8.77 -4.41 -12.05
N ALA A 61 -7.94 -5.24 -12.68
CA ALA A 61 -8.34 -6.13 -13.76
C ALA A 61 -8.55 -7.56 -13.24
N CYS A 62 -9.76 -7.86 -12.74
CA CYS A 62 -10.04 -9.14 -12.09
C CYS A 62 -9.88 -10.38 -12.99
N GLY A 63 -10.12 -10.23 -14.31
CA GLY A 63 -10.09 -11.35 -15.25
C GLY A 63 -8.68 -11.87 -15.56
N ASP A 64 -7.74 -10.96 -15.79
CA ASP A 64 -6.39 -11.30 -16.28
C ASP A 64 -5.25 -10.77 -15.40
N GLY A 65 -5.55 -9.95 -14.38
CA GLY A 65 -4.56 -9.35 -13.48
C GLY A 65 -3.62 -8.35 -14.16
N ASN A 66 -3.94 -7.86 -15.35
CA ASN A 66 -3.03 -7.01 -16.14
C ASN A 66 -2.81 -5.61 -15.55
N SER A 67 -3.63 -5.22 -14.56
CA SER A 67 -3.61 -3.92 -13.89
C SER A 67 -3.84 -4.10 -12.39
N ARG A 68 -2.86 -3.68 -11.59
CA ARG A 68 -2.85 -3.87 -10.14
C ARG A 68 -2.23 -2.66 -9.43
N LEU A 69 -2.95 -2.17 -8.44
CA LEU A 69 -2.50 -1.10 -7.55
C LEU A 69 -1.68 -1.70 -6.42
N LYS A 70 -0.52 -1.10 -6.14
CA LYS A 70 0.36 -1.48 -5.04
C LYS A 70 0.83 -0.28 -4.24
N GLY A 71 1.18 -0.52 -2.98
CA GLY A 71 1.73 0.50 -2.08
C GLY A 71 0.75 1.65 -1.85
N LEU A 72 -0.53 1.33 -1.68
CA LEU A 72 -1.58 2.30 -1.46
C LEU A 72 -1.47 2.94 -0.08
N ASN A 73 -1.46 4.27 -0.06
CA ASN A 73 -1.41 5.09 1.15
C ASN A 73 -2.61 6.02 1.16
N TRP A 74 -3.53 5.81 2.12
CA TRP A 74 -4.80 6.53 2.19
C TRP A 74 -4.73 7.71 3.13
N THR A 75 -4.88 8.92 2.59
CA THR A 75 -4.94 10.16 3.38
C THR A 75 -6.35 10.38 3.94
N ALA A 76 -7.39 9.93 3.23
CA ALA A 76 -8.78 10.03 3.66
C ALA A 76 -9.57 8.76 3.31
N TRP A 77 -10.49 8.39 4.20
CA TRP A 77 -11.46 7.33 3.98
C TRP A 77 -12.71 7.63 4.80
N SER A 78 -13.86 7.66 4.14
CA SER A 78 -15.16 7.94 4.74
C SER A 78 -16.27 7.44 3.81
N ASN A 79 -17.52 7.54 4.24
CA ASN A 79 -18.66 7.17 3.41
C ASN A 79 -18.87 8.10 2.21
N GLY A 80 -18.37 9.34 2.27
CA GLY A 80 -18.41 10.27 1.14
C GLY A 80 -17.35 10.00 0.06
N GLY A 81 -16.32 9.21 0.38
CA GLY A 81 -15.20 8.96 -0.52
C GLY A 81 -13.92 8.58 0.21
N ALA A 82 -12.96 8.09 -0.56
CA ALA A 82 -11.60 7.86 -0.10
C ALA A 82 -10.59 8.50 -1.08
N THR A 83 -9.44 8.90 -0.57
CA THR A 83 -8.35 9.46 -1.37
C THR A 83 -7.02 8.96 -0.85
N GLY A 84 -6.11 8.67 -1.78
CA GLY A 84 -4.79 8.17 -1.46
C GLY A 84 -3.86 8.23 -2.66
N THR A 85 -2.66 7.71 -2.47
CA THR A 85 -1.63 7.59 -3.51
C THR A 85 -1.17 6.15 -3.61
N GLY A 86 -0.60 5.78 -4.75
CA GLY A 86 0.00 4.46 -4.92
C GLY A 86 0.66 4.33 -6.28
N THR A 87 0.95 3.09 -6.66
CA THR A 87 1.50 2.77 -7.98
C THR A 87 0.57 1.83 -8.71
N ASN A 88 0.14 2.20 -9.91
CA ASN A 88 -0.51 1.28 -10.83
C ASN A 88 0.54 0.52 -11.62
N TRP A 89 0.59 -0.80 -11.45
CA TRP A 89 1.43 -1.69 -12.22
C TRP A 89 0.62 -2.27 -13.37
N VAL A 90 0.96 -1.87 -14.59
CA VAL A 90 0.25 -2.28 -15.81
C VAL A 90 1.16 -3.14 -16.67
N ASN A 91 0.66 -4.30 -17.08
CA ASN A 91 1.34 -5.19 -18.00
C ASN A 91 1.23 -4.63 -19.43
N ASP A 92 2.33 -4.57 -20.17
CA ASP A 92 2.33 -4.16 -21.57
C ASP A 92 1.70 -5.19 -22.52
N CYS A 93 1.53 -6.43 -22.06
CA CYS A 93 1.00 -7.56 -22.80
C CYS A 93 1.68 -7.80 -24.15
N LYS A 94 2.99 -7.56 -24.25
CA LYS A 94 3.75 -7.82 -25.48
C LYS A 94 4.63 -9.06 -25.35
N PRO A 95 4.57 -10.04 -26.27
CA PRO A 95 3.60 -10.17 -27.39
C PRO A 95 2.20 -10.65 -26.96
N TYR A 96 2.06 -11.18 -25.74
CA TYR A 96 0.79 -11.53 -25.12
C TYR A 96 0.90 -11.37 -23.60
N CYS A 97 -0.22 -11.28 -22.87
CA CYS A 97 -0.22 -10.89 -21.45
C CYS A 97 0.60 -11.80 -20.51
N ALA A 98 0.66 -13.10 -20.77
CA ALA A 98 1.47 -14.01 -19.94
C ALA A 98 2.99 -13.87 -20.16
N ALA A 99 3.43 -13.25 -21.27
CA ALA A 99 4.85 -12.97 -21.55
C ALA A 99 5.24 -11.49 -21.40
N GLY A 100 4.26 -10.61 -21.16
CA GLY A 100 4.49 -9.18 -21.06
C GLY A 100 5.20 -8.75 -19.77
N THR A 101 5.57 -7.47 -19.72
CA THR A 101 6.27 -6.87 -18.58
C THR A 101 5.37 -5.88 -17.86
N PHE A 102 5.41 -5.89 -16.52
CA PHE A 102 4.71 -4.90 -15.71
C PHE A 102 5.55 -3.63 -15.54
N HIS A 103 4.92 -2.50 -15.80
CA HIS A 103 5.53 -1.17 -15.69
C HIS A 103 4.84 -0.39 -14.56
N PRO A 104 5.59 0.29 -13.67
CA PRO A 104 5.03 1.07 -12.59
C PRO A 104 4.65 2.49 -13.02
N TYR A 105 3.46 2.94 -12.59
CA TYR A 105 2.98 4.29 -12.84
C TYR A 105 2.43 4.91 -11.55
N PRO A 106 3.05 5.98 -11.02
CA PRO A 106 2.53 6.68 -9.84
C PRO A 106 1.15 7.29 -10.10
N VAL A 107 0.23 7.10 -9.15
CA VAL A 107 -1.16 7.55 -9.26
C VAL A 107 -1.67 8.16 -7.96
N VAL A 108 -2.53 9.17 -8.11
CA VAL A 108 -3.49 9.57 -7.08
C VAL A 108 -4.77 8.78 -7.30
N ILE A 109 -5.30 8.17 -6.25
CA ILE A 109 -6.50 7.33 -6.28
C ILE A 109 -7.63 8.04 -5.55
N ARG A 110 -8.82 8.01 -6.15
CA ARG A 110 -10.06 8.47 -5.52
C ARG A 110 -11.13 7.40 -5.63
N LEU A 111 -11.74 7.06 -4.50
CA LEU A 111 -12.96 6.24 -4.45
C LEU A 111 -14.15 7.15 -4.22
N SER A 112 -15.22 6.91 -4.96
CA SER A 112 -16.44 7.72 -4.87
C SER A 112 -17.69 6.92 -5.20
N GLY A 113 -18.84 7.57 -4.97
CA GLY A 113 -20.14 6.94 -5.07
C GLY A 113 -20.31 5.86 -4.00
N GLY A 114 -21.53 5.33 -3.92
CA GLY A 114 -21.72 4.10 -3.20
C GLY A 114 -23.16 3.67 -3.10
N THR A 115 -23.28 2.41 -2.75
CA THR A 115 -24.54 1.68 -2.75
C THR A 115 -24.42 0.56 -1.73
N GLN A 116 -25.56 0.04 -1.30
CA GLN A 116 -25.60 -1.13 -0.45
C GLN A 116 -25.00 -2.33 -1.19
N TRP A 117 -24.17 -3.09 -0.49
CA TRP A 117 -23.57 -4.28 -1.08
C TRP A 117 -24.58 -5.44 -1.06
N LYS A 118 -25.11 -5.80 -2.23
CA LYS A 118 -26.14 -6.84 -2.38
C LYS A 118 -25.81 -8.15 -1.66
N LYS A 119 -24.55 -8.61 -1.74
CA LYS A 119 -24.10 -9.88 -1.11
C LYS A 119 -23.96 -9.78 0.40
N HIS A 120 -23.68 -8.59 0.94
CA HIS A 120 -23.58 -8.34 2.37
C HIS A 120 -24.28 -7.01 2.72
N PRO A 121 -25.62 -7.02 2.85
CA PRO A 121 -26.45 -5.82 2.99
C PRO A 121 -26.11 -4.92 4.17
N SER A 122 -25.39 -5.44 5.18
CA SER A 122 -24.89 -4.68 6.32
C SER A 122 -23.76 -3.70 5.98
N PHE A 123 -23.23 -3.73 4.75
CA PHE A 123 -22.15 -2.86 4.29
C PHE A 123 -22.57 -2.05 3.07
N GLU A 124 -22.11 -0.81 3.00
CA GLU A 124 -22.07 -0.04 1.77
C GLU A 124 -20.72 -0.21 1.09
N ARG A 125 -20.70 -0.20 -0.25
CA ARG A 125 -19.49 -0.26 -1.07
C ARG A 125 -19.30 0.98 -1.92
N PHE A 126 -18.05 1.30 -2.25
CA PHE A 126 -17.76 2.25 -3.32
C PHE A 126 -18.16 1.68 -4.68
N THR A 127 -18.55 2.56 -5.60
CA THR A 127 -19.01 2.19 -6.95
C THR A 127 -18.11 2.72 -8.05
N GLN A 128 -17.18 3.62 -7.73
CA GLN A 128 -16.26 4.18 -8.71
C GLN A 128 -14.86 4.36 -8.13
N LEU A 129 -13.86 4.01 -8.93
CA LEU A 129 -12.43 4.25 -8.67
C LEU A 129 -11.88 5.11 -9.80
N THR A 130 -11.23 6.22 -9.43
CA THR A 130 -10.54 7.11 -10.36
C THR A 130 -9.05 7.09 -10.09
N LEU A 131 -8.25 6.94 -11.14
CA LEU A 131 -6.80 7.06 -11.13
C LEU A 131 -6.39 8.33 -11.87
N THR A 132 -5.58 9.16 -11.23
CA THR A 132 -4.91 10.30 -11.87
C THR A 132 -3.41 10.00 -11.94
N TYR A 133 -2.88 9.87 -13.15
CA TYR A 133 -1.46 9.56 -13.40
C TYR A 133 -0.62 10.83 -13.22
N SER A 134 0.21 10.89 -12.18
CA SER A 134 0.95 12.12 -11.85
C SER A 134 2.14 12.41 -12.77
N GLY A 135 2.41 11.55 -13.76
CA GLY A 135 3.51 11.68 -14.71
C GLY A 135 3.34 10.77 -15.92
N ALA A 136 4.34 9.91 -16.17
CA ALA A 136 4.25 8.87 -17.19
C ALA A 136 3.01 7.98 -16.97
N ARG A 137 2.45 7.46 -18.05
CA ARG A 137 1.24 6.63 -18.05
C ARG A 137 1.32 5.55 -19.12
N PRO A 138 0.54 4.45 -18.99
CA PRO A 138 0.48 3.43 -20.04
C PRO A 138 0.05 4.04 -21.39
N GLN A 139 0.53 3.45 -22.47
CA GLN A 139 0.11 3.85 -23.82
C GLN A 139 -1.41 3.69 -23.98
N GLY A 140 -2.08 4.70 -24.54
CA GLY A 140 -3.53 4.71 -24.74
C GLY A 140 -4.35 5.13 -23.52
N PHE A 141 -3.73 5.31 -22.34
CA PHE A 141 -4.44 5.79 -21.16
C PHE A 141 -4.52 7.32 -21.15
N GLN A 142 -5.62 7.84 -20.62
CA GLN A 142 -5.77 9.26 -20.33
C GLN A 142 -5.07 9.61 -19.02
N HIS A 143 -4.84 10.91 -18.80
CA HIS A 143 -4.28 11.40 -17.53
C HIS A 143 -5.17 11.02 -16.34
N VAL A 144 -6.49 11.03 -16.54
CA VAL A 144 -7.49 10.59 -15.57
C VAL A 144 -8.27 9.42 -16.15
N MET A 145 -8.28 8.30 -15.45
CA MET A 145 -9.05 7.10 -15.80
C MET A 145 -10.07 6.82 -14.70
N SER A 146 -11.32 6.58 -15.08
CA SER A 146 -12.39 6.22 -14.14
C SER A 146 -12.92 4.82 -14.47
N PHE A 147 -13.02 4.00 -13.44
CA PHE A 147 -13.42 2.60 -13.53
C PHE A 147 -14.66 2.38 -12.66
N PRO A 148 -15.77 1.84 -13.22
CA PRO A 148 -16.87 1.36 -12.39
C PRO A 148 -16.40 0.17 -11.56
N LEU A 149 -16.76 0.17 -10.28
CA LEU A 149 -16.43 -0.92 -9.35
C LEU A 149 -17.57 -1.94 -9.30
N TRP A 150 -17.19 -3.20 -9.39
CA TRP A 150 -18.07 -4.37 -9.32
C TRP A 150 -18.68 -4.56 -7.92
N ASP A 151 -19.75 -5.36 -7.84
CA ASP A 151 -20.32 -5.86 -6.58
C ASP A 151 -19.87 -7.30 -6.22
N GLY A 152 -19.09 -7.96 -7.08
CA GLY A 152 -18.58 -9.32 -6.92
C GLY A 152 -17.92 -9.85 -8.21
N PRO A 153 -17.68 -11.18 -8.36
CA PRO A 153 -17.05 -11.77 -9.55
C PRO A 153 -17.86 -11.62 -10.84
N THR A 154 -19.08 -11.08 -10.77
CA THR A 154 -19.85 -10.69 -11.93
C THR A 154 -19.39 -9.30 -12.37
N SER A 155 -18.75 -9.25 -13.55
CA SER A 155 -18.35 -8.03 -14.26
C SER A 155 -19.42 -6.93 -14.22
N PRO A 156 -19.04 -5.64 -14.28
CA PRO A 156 -20.01 -4.57 -14.48
C PRO A 156 -20.79 -4.88 -15.74
N GLN A 157 -22.11 -5.01 -15.62
CA GLN A 157 -22.99 -5.06 -16.79
C GLN A 157 -22.76 -3.76 -17.57
N GLY A 158 -22.24 -3.91 -18.79
CA GLY A 158 -22.35 -2.87 -19.80
C GLY A 158 -23.80 -2.58 -20.14
#